data_AF-A0A4P8PDM7-F1
#
_entry.id   AF-A0A4P8PDM7-F1
#
_cell.length_a   1.000
_cell.length_b   1.000
_cell.length_c   1.000
_cell.angle_alpha   90.00
_cell.angle_beta   90.00
_cell.angle_gamma   90.00
#
_symmetry.space_group_name_H-M   'P 1'
#
loop_
_entity.id
_entity.type
_entity.pdbx_description
1 polymer ?
#
loop_
_entity_poly.entity_id
_entity_poly.type
_entity_poly.pdbx_seq_one_letter_code
_entity_poly.pdbx_strand_id
1 'polypeptide(L)'
;MGIDRLFETEIREQRAGVAVYLRDAADRLEAGELEFHDDEETVVLDVPEQVTLEVTVEQDDDAPDAGDVRRVRFELHLEKTA
;
A
#
# COMPACT_ATOMS: atom_id res chain seq x y z
N MET A 1 -12.82 -18.23 -4.66
CA MET A 1 -11.88 -18.15 -3.51
C MET A 1 -11.69 -16.67 -3.24
N GLY A 2 -12.04 -16.20 -2.05
CA GLY A 2 -11.90 -14.78 -1.68
C GLY A 2 -10.45 -14.47 -1.33
N ILE A 3 -10.05 -13.20 -1.50
CA ILE A 3 -8.84 -12.66 -0.88
C ILE A 3 -9.24 -12.28 0.55
N ASP A 4 -8.72 -12.99 1.54
CA ASP A 4 -8.86 -12.58 2.94
C ASP A 4 -7.90 -11.41 3.21
N ARG A 5 -8.45 -10.28 3.67
CA ARG A 5 -7.64 -9.12 4.04
C ARG A 5 -7.19 -9.30 5.47
N LEU A 6 -5.88 -9.36 5.67
CA LEU A 6 -5.27 -9.46 7.00
C LEU A 6 -5.17 -8.10 7.68
N PHE A 7 -5.09 -7.01 6.92
CA PHE A 7 -5.01 -5.66 7.46
C PHE A 7 -5.55 -4.68 6.43
N GLU A 8 -6.27 -3.65 6.88
CA GLU A 8 -6.72 -2.53 6.06
C GLU A 8 -6.66 -1.24 6.88
N THR A 9 -6.06 -0.20 6.32
CA THR A 9 -6.08 1.13 6.92
C THR A 9 -6.35 2.17 5.83
N GLU A 10 -6.98 3.28 6.21
CA GLU A 10 -7.26 4.40 5.31
C GLU A 10 -6.76 5.71 5.93
N ILE A 11 -5.78 6.33 5.26
CA ILE A 11 -5.17 7.58 5.73
C ILE A 11 -5.71 8.75 4.91
N ARG A 12 -6.42 9.67 5.59
CA ARG A 12 -6.93 10.91 4.98
C ARG A 12 -6.18 12.13 5.50
N GLU A 13 -5.05 12.42 4.86
CA GLU A 13 -4.19 13.56 5.21
C GLU A 13 -3.81 14.44 4.01
N GLN A 14 -3.18 15.59 4.29
CA GLN A 14 -2.52 16.36 3.26
C GLN A 14 -1.38 15.55 2.61
N ARG A 15 -1.08 15.84 1.35
CA ARG A 15 0.02 15.22 0.57
C ARG A 15 1.34 15.05 1.32
N ALA A 16 1.70 16.01 2.19
CA ALA A 16 2.92 15.92 3.00
C ALA A 16 2.85 14.81 4.06
N GLY A 17 1.72 14.64 4.72
CA GLY A 17 1.50 13.59 5.72
C GLY A 17 1.50 12.20 5.11
N VAL A 18 0.77 12.02 4.00
CA VAL A 18 0.81 10.75 3.23
C VAL A 18 2.23 10.42 2.77
N ALA A 19 3.01 11.42 2.34
CA ALA A 19 4.40 11.20 1.95
C ALA A 19 5.31 10.86 3.14
N VAL A 20 5.00 11.29 4.37
CA VAL A 20 5.72 10.83 5.57
C VAL A 20 5.44 9.36 5.81
N TYR A 21 4.17 8.95 5.76
CA TYR A 21 3.78 7.55 5.94
C TYR A 21 4.43 6.62 4.90
N LEU A 22 4.43 7.01 3.62
CA LEU A 22 5.07 6.23 2.56
C LEU A 22 6.59 6.09 2.74
N ARG A 23 7.27 7.11 3.32
CA ARG A 23 8.70 7.01 3.63
C ARG A 23 8.95 6.05 4.77
N ASP A 24 8.17 6.13 5.84
CA ASP A 24 8.26 5.20 6.96
C ASP A 24 8.02 3.74 6.51
N ALA A 25 7.02 3.51 5.66
CA ALA A 25 6.79 2.20 5.06
C ALA A 25 7.99 1.73 4.21
N ALA A 26 8.63 2.63 3.45
CA ALA A 26 9.83 2.30 2.68
C ALA A 26 11.05 2.00 3.57
N ASP A 27 11.24 2.76 4.66
CA ASP A 27 12.32 2.53 5.63
C ASP A 27 12.17 1.14 6.30
N ARG A 28 10.94 0.76 6.64
CA ARG A 28 10.62 -0.58 7.17
C ARG A 28 10.84 -1.69 6.14
N LEU A 29 10.42 -1.46 4.88
CA LEU A 29 10.68 -2.39 3.78
C LEU A 29 12.19 -2.64 3.59
N GLU A 30 13.02 -1.59 3.68
CA GLU A 30 14.48 -1.71 3.59
C GLU A 30 15.07 -2.49 4.77
N ALA A 31 14.48 -2.38 5.97
CA ALA A 31 14.88 -3.16 7.13
C ALA A 31 14.53 -4.67 7.03
N GLY A 32 13.71 -5.06 6.05
CA GLY A 32 13.29 -6.44 5.83
C GLY A 32 12.09 -6.89 6.68
N GLU A 33 11.42 -5.96 7.37
CA GLU A 33 10.26 -6.24 8.21
C GLU A 33 9.22 -5.15 8.03
N LEU A 34 7.98 -5.53 7.69
CA LEU A 34 6.85 -4.61 7.64
C LEU A 34 5.93 -4.87 8.82
N GLU A 35 5.73 -3.83 9.62
CA GLU A 35 4.79 -3.84 10.73
C GLU A 35 3.65 -2.85 10.45
N PHE A 36 2.42 -3.34 10.57
CA PHE A 36 1.19 -2.56 10.42
C PHE A 36 0.42 -2.60 11.74
N HIS A 37 -0.01 -1.43 12.21
CA HIS A 37 -0.79 -1.30 13.44
C HIS A 37 -2.08 -0.52 13.17
N ASP A 38 -3.15 -1.00 13.78
CA ASP A 38 -4.38 -0.24 14.00
C ASP A 38 -4.83 -0.47 15.45
N ASP A 39 -5.88 0.23 15.92
CA ASP A 39 -6.33 0.16 17.32
C ASP A 39 -6.66 -1.27 17.81
N GLU A 40 -6.98 -2.19 16.90
CA GLU A 40 -7.41 -3.55 17.22
C GLU A 40 -6.43 -4.65 16.79
N GLU A 41 -5.49 -4.37 15.89
CA GLU A 41 -4.65 -5.40 15.29
C GLU A 41 -3.21 -4.94 14.99
N THR A 42 -2.27 -5.87 15.12
CA THR A 42 -0.88 -5.69 14.70
C THR A 42 -0.48 -6.85 13.81
N VAL A 43 -0.02 -6.54 12.61
CA VAL A 43 0.45 -7.52 11.63
C VAL A 43 1.91 -7.25 11.34
N VAL A 44 2.76 -8.25 11.60
CA VAL A 44 4.20 -8.22 11.30
C VAL A 44 4.45 -9.21 10.15
N LEU A 45 5.21 -8.76 9.15
CA LEU A 45 5.55 -9.53 7.96
C LEU A 45 7.06 -9.50 7.74
N ASP A 46 7.68 -10.68 7.70
CA ASP A 46 9.04 -10.84 7.18
C ASP A 46 9.04 -10.60 5.66
N VAL A 47 9.86 -9.66 5.20
CA VAL A 47 9.95 -9.30 3.78
C VAL A 47 11.13 -10.03 3.13
N PRO A 48 10.92 -10.77 2.03
CA PRO A 48 12.03 -11.36 1.27
C PRO A 48 12.92 -10.28 0.64
N GLU A 49 14.19 -10.60 0.38
CA GLU A 49 15.15 -9.68 -0.28
C GLU A 49 14.68 -9.21 -1.68
N GLN A 50 13.83 -10.01 -2.34
CA GLN A 50 13.27 -9.69 -3.65
C GLN A 50 11.76 -9.49 -3.56
N VAL A 51 11.31 -8.31 -3.98
CA VAL A 51 9.90 -7.91 -4.01
C VAL A 51 9.57 -7.27 -5.36
N THR A 52 8.31 -7.35 -5.79
CA THR A 52 7.82 -6.70 -7.01
C THR A 52 6.89 -5.54 -6.65
N LEU A 53 7.17 -4.35 -7.17
CA LEU A 53 6.29 -3.17 -7.06
C LEU A 53 5.56 -2.95 -8.38
N GLU A 54 4.23 -3.04 -8.34
CA GLU A 54 3.36 -2.62 -9.45
C GLU A 54 2.85 -1.19 -9.19
N VAL A 55 2.87 -0.35 -10.24
CA VAL A 55 2.38 1.03 -10.20
C VAL A 55 1.39 1.23 -11.33
N THR A 56 0.15 1.56 -10.97
CA THR A 56 -0.96 1.69 -11.92
C THR A 56 -1.59 3.08 -11.78
N VAL A 57 -1.83 3.74 -12.92
CA VAL A 57 -2.56 5.00 -13.01
C VAL A 57 -3.78 4.78 -13.90
N GLU A 58 -4.97 4.91 -13.32
CA GLU A 58 -6.25 4.68 -13.97
C GLU A 58 -6.98 6.02 -14.13
N GLN A 59 -7.63 6.23 -15.28
CA GLN A 59 -8.56 7.33 -15.50
C GLN A 59 -9.98 6.81 -15.34
N ASP A 60 -10.80 7.48 -14.54
CA ASP A 60 -12.19 7.11 -14.34
C ASP A 60 -13.06 7.75 -15.45
N ASP A 61 -13.36 6.99 -16.50
CA ASP A 61 -14.11 7.46 -17.67
C ASP A 61 -15.65 7.48 -17.45
N ASP A 62 -16.14 6.88 -16.36
CA ASP A 62 -17.59 6.69 -16.10
C ASP A 62 -18.19 7.76 -15.16
N ALA A 63 -17.39 8.73 -14.71
CA ALA A 63 -17.83 9.76 -13.79
C ALA A 63 -18.33 11.01 -14.54
N PRO A 64 -19.66 11.27 -14.60
CA PRO A 64 -20.27 12.25 -15.50
C PRO A 64 -19.88 13.73 -15.24
N ASP A 65 -19.29 14.03 -14.08
CA ASP A 65 -18.87 15.38 -13.68
C ASP A 65 -17.43 15.43 -13.12
N ALA A 66 -16.68 14.33 -13.21
CA ALA A 66 -15.37 14.24 -12.58
C ALA A 66 -14.27 14.43 -13.63
N GLY A 67 -13.94 15.70 -13.93
CA GLY A 67 -12.80 16.00 -14.79
C GLY A 67 -11.55 15.24 -14.36
N ASP A 68 -10.80 14.66 -15.31
CA ASP A 68 -9.52 13.92 -15.14
C ASP A 68 -9.30 13.31 -13.74
N VAL A 69 -10.26 12.55 -13.19
CA VAL A 69 -10.01 11.85 -11.93
C VAL A 69 -9.09 10.69 -12.22
N ARG A 70 -7.85 10.83 -11.71
CA ARG A 70 -6.80 9.83 -11.84
C ARG A 70 -6.68 9.08 -10.53
N ARG A 71 -6.91 7.77 -10.55
CA ARG A 71 -6.59 6.88 -9.44
C ARG A 71 -5.15 6.41 -9.63
N VAL A 72 -4.33 6.57 -8.60
CA VAL A 72 -2.96 6.02 -8.57
C VAL A 72 -2.95 4.91 -7.53
N ARG A 73 -2.41 3.74 -7.90
CA ARG A 73 -2.28 2.58 -7.02
C ARG A 73 -0.85 2.07 -7.03
N PHE A 74 -0.37 1.73 -5.84
CA PHE A 74 0.90 1.05 -5.61
C PHE A 74 0.57 -0.30 -4.97
N GLU A 75 1.01 -1.39 -5.57
CA GLU A 75 0.80 -2.74 -5.06
C GLU A 75 2.16 -3.42 -4.89
N LEU A 76 2.45 -3.92 -3.70
CA LEU A 76 3.68 -4.65 -3.40
C LEU A 76 3.37 -6.15 -3.31
N HIS A 77 4.10 -6.94 -4.08
CA HIS A 77 3.99 -8.39 -4.11
C HIS A 77 5.21 -9.01 -3.45
N LEU A 78 4.97 -9.75 -2.37
CA LEU A 78 5.96 -10.55 -1.67
C LEU A 78 5.88 -11.99 -2.19
N GLU A 79 6.91 -12.44 -2.89
CA GLU A 79 7.00 -13.83 -3.32
C GLU A 79 7.67 -14.63 -2.21
N LYS A 80 7.01 -15.69 -1.71
CA LYS A 80 7.61 -16.57 -0.72
C LYS A 80 8.81 -17.27 -1.37
N THR A 81 10.01 -17.02 -0.89
CA THR A 81 11.17 -17.84 -1.27
C THR A 81 10.94 -19.24 -0.72
N ALA A 82 10.93 -20.24 -1.61
CA ALA A 82 10.60 -21.64 -1.30
C ALA A 82 11.59 -22.32 -0.35
#